data_AF-A0A9X5AUQ0-F1
#
_entry.id   AF-A0A9X5AUQ0-F1
#
_cell.length_a   1.000
_cell.length_b   1.000
_cell.length_c   1.000
_cell.angle_alpha   90.00
_cell.angle_beta   90.00
_cell.angle_gamma   90.00
#
_symmetry.space_group_name_H-M   'P 1'
#
loop_
_entity.id
_entity.type
_entity.pdbx_description
1 polymer ?
#
loop_
_entity_poly.entity_id
_entity_poly.type
_entity_poly.pdbx_seq_one_letter_code
_entity_poly.pdbx_strand_id
1 'polypeptide(L)'
;MTESNAGDAAPAPEAARASQPADAAKTANPSAGATPTEATPEATPAVDVAALQQEVAEHKDRLLRTLAEMENLRRRTEREVADARTYGISGFARDLLGVADNLRRALDAVAAEKRDALPAPVLAFVEGVELTERELLKVFERNGVRRFDPKGEKFDPNVHQAMFEVPDPSQPTGTVVQVVQAGFMIGERVLRPAMVGVSKGGPKTAPASAAAGSPTAAEAAATSAGNGPAANGAGTTGDKPGA
;
A
#
# COMPACT_ATOMS: atom_id res chain seq x y z
N MET A 1 -23.31 -74.07 24.09
CA MET A 1 -23.54 -73.35 22.82
C MET A 1 -22.35 -72.40 22.64
N THR A 2 -21.12 -72.88 22.37
CA THR A 2 -20.54 -73.29 21.06
C THR A 2 -20.66 -72.17 20.02
N GLU A 3 -19.58 -71.40 19.79
CA GLU A 3 -18.53 -71.55 18.73
C GLU A 3 -18.91 -70.75 17.46
N SER A 4 -18.06 -70.02 16.72
CA SER A 4 -16.65 -70.17 16.31
C SER A 4 -16.09 -68.74 15.97
N ASN A 5 -14.84 -68.30 16.17
CA ASN A 5 -13.49 -68.79 15.75
C ASN A 5 -13.40 -69.04 14.22
N ALA A 6 -12.35 -68.74 13.44
CA ALA A 6 -10.94 -68.34 13.55
C ALA A 6 -10.61 -67.62 12.22
N GLY A 7 -9.51 -66.92 11.93
CA GLY A 7 -8.09 -66.88 12.36
C GLY A 7 -7.37 -66.14 11.21
N ASP A 8 -6.06 -65.87 11.16
CA ASP A 8 -4.88 -66.16 11.95
C ASP A 8 -3.72 -65.37 11.29
N ALA A 9 -2.58 -65.32 11.97
CA ALA A 9 -1.22 -65.17 11.46
C ALA A 9 -0.57 -63.77 11.38
N ALA A 10 0.29 -63.54 12.38
CA ALA A 10 1.50 -62.70 12.41
C ALA A 10 2.59 -63.24 11.42
N PRO A 11 3.87 -62.75 11.30
CA PRO A 11 4.72 -62.08 12.30
C PRO A 11 5.68 -60.94 11.81
N ALA A 12 6.50 -60.42 12.74
CA ALA A 12 7.57 -59.39 12.64
C ALA A 12 8.80 -59.80 11.77
N PRO A 13 9.80 -58.91 11.47
CA PRO A 13 10.91 -58.50 12.40
C PRO A 13 11.43 -57.02 12.19
N GLU A 14 11.96 -56.26 13.16
CA GLU A 14 13.33 -56.16 13.76
C GLU A 14 14.25 -55.02 13.22
N ALA A 15 14.90 -54.30 14.16
CA ALA A 15 16.04 -53.35 14.07
C ALA A 15 15.81 -51.96 13.40
N ALA A 16 16.24 -50.81 13.93
CA ALA A 16 17.52 -50.50 14.56
C ALA A 16 17.43 -49.43 15.68
N ARG A 17 18.36 -49.56 16.63
CA ARG A 17 18.53 -48.80 17.86
C ARG A 17 19.39 -47.55 17.64
N ALA A 18 19.06 -46.44 18.30
CA ALA A 18 19.99 -45.34 18.56
C ALA A 18 20.13 -45.17 20.09
N SER A 19 21.32 -45.49 20.59
CA SER A 19 21.67 -45.47 22.01
C SER A 19 22.23 -44.09 22.41
N GLN A 20 21.76 -43.58 23.55
CA GLN A 20 22.38 -42.48 24.31
C GLN A 20 23.55 -43.03 25.16
N PRO A 21 24.57 -42.22 25.50
CA PRO A 21 25.67 -42.65 26.36
C PRO A 21 25.32 -42.51 27.85
N ALA A 22 25.74 -43.48 28.65
CA ALA A 22 25.61 -43.50 30.10
C ALA A 22 26.95 -43.21 30.79
N ASP A 23 26.81 -42.55 31.94
CA ASP A 23 27.81 -42.09 32.90
C ASP A 23 28.53 -43.25 33.64
N ALA A 24 29.43 -42.84 34.52
CA ALA A 24 30.68 -43.43 34.92
C ALA A 24 30.66 -44.48 36.05
N ALA A 25 31.89 -44.94 36.31
CA ALA A 25 32.45 -45.50 37.55
C ALA A 25 32.45 -47.03 37.70
N LYS A 26 33.66 -47.63 37.71
CA LYS A 26 34.19 -48.41 38.84
C LYS A 26 35.70 -48.77 38.70
N THR A 27 36.48 -48.17 39.60
CA THR A 27 37.72 -48.61 40.29
C THR A 27 38.53 -49.84 39.81
N ALA A 28 39.86 -49.70 39.74
CA ALA A 28 40.83 -50.14 40.77
C ALA A 28 42.20 -50.55 40.16
N ASN A 29 43.25 -50.01 40.76
CA ASN A 29 44.68 -50.30 40.56
C ASN A 29 45.06 -51.75 40.94
N PRO A 30 46.15 -52.31 40.42
CA PRO A 30 47.33 -52.39 41.29
C PRO A 30 48.68 -52.09 40.61
N SER A 31 49.58 -51.61 41.47
CA SER A 31 50.99 -51.29 41.25
C SER A 31 51.88 -52.53 41.24
N ALA A 32 52.88 -52.56 40.35
CA ALA A 32 54.25 -53.08 40.57
C ALA A 32 55.16 -52.62 39.41
N GLY A 33 56.27 -51.96 39.74
CA GLY A 33 57.10 -51.21 38.77
C GLY A 33 58.32 -51.95 38.21
N ALA A 34 59.02 -51.29 37.28
CA ALA A 34 60.48 -51.29 37.12
C ALA A 34 60.92 -50.31 36.00
N THR A 35 61.71 -49.31 36.41
CA THR A 35 62.83 -48.63 35.71
C THR A 35 62.64 -47.78 34.43
N PRO A 36 63.41 -46.67 34.28
CA PRO A 36 63.14 -45.59 33.35
C PRO A 36 63.89 -45.77 32.01
N THR A 37 63.15 -45.85 30.92
CA THR A 37 63.70 -45.76 29.57
C THR A 37 63.49 -44.35 29.03
N GLU A 38 64.62 -43.67 28.81
CA GLU A 38 64.86 -42.60 27.84
C GLU A 38 63.68 -41.74 27.38
N ALA A 39 63.66 -40.50 27.89
CA ALA A 39 62.96 -39.38 27.28
C ALA A 39 63.50 -39.12 25.87
N THR A 40 62.86 -39.73 24.87
CA THR A 40 62.80 -39.15 23.53
C THR A 40 61.82 -37.98 23.61
N PRO A 41 62.16 -36.75 23.19
CA PRO A 41 61.15 -35.73 23.04
C PRO A 41 60.31 -36.16 21.84
N GLU A 42 59.17 -36.81 22.09
CA GLU A 42 58.10 -36.85 21.10
C GLU A 42 57.78 -35.40 20.80
N ALA A 43 58.20 -34.97 19.60
CA ALA A 43 57.75 -33.74 19.00
C ALA A 43 56.23 -33.82 18.99
N THR A 44 55.60 -33.11 19.92
CA THR A 44 54.21 -32.70 19.75
C THR A 44 54.10 -32.20 18.32
N PRO A 45 53.18 -32.71 17.49
CA PRO A 45 52.91 -32.06 16.22
C PRO A 45 52.60 -30.62 16.63
N ALA A 46 53.45 -29.68 16.23
CA ALA A 46 53.27 -28.29 16.57
C ALA A 46 51.95 -27.89 15.92
N VAL A 47 50.88 -27.97 16.73
CA VAL A 47 49.55 -27.56 16.33
C VAL A 47 49.74 -26.12 15.92
N ASP A 48 49.49 -25.82 14.65
CA ASP A 48 49.65 -24.47 14.14
C ASP A 48 48.53 -23.61 14.72
N VAL A 49 48.77 -23.12 15.94
CA VAL A 49 47.81 -22.34 16.73
C VAL A 49 47.41 -21.09 15.95
N ALA A 50 48.28 -20.55 15.10
CA ALA A 50 47.98 -19.40 14.26
C ALA A 50 46.97 -19.76 13.16
N ALA A 51 47.14 -20.90 12.46
CA ALA A 51 46.17 -21.39 11.48
C ALA A 51 44.79 -21.65 12.11
N LEU A 52 44.75 -22.30 13.29
CA LEU A 52 43.50 -22.52 14.03
C LEU A 52 42.84 -21.21 14.49
N GLN A 53 43.63 -20.20 14.91
CA GLN A 53 43.09 -18.89 15.29
C GLN A 53 42.49 -18.16 14.08
N GLN A 54 43.10 -18.28 12.90
CA GLN A 54 42.57 -17.73 11.67
C GLN A 54 41.27 -18.42 11.26
N GLU A 55 41.20 -19.75 11.28
CA GLU A 55 39.96 -20.51 11.03
C GLU A 55 38.85 -20.11 11.99
N VAL A 56 39.16 -19.96 13.28
CA VAL A 56 38.19 -19.48 14.29
C VAL A 56 37.72 -18.06 13.97
N ALA A 57 38.61 -17.17 13.52
CA ALA A 57 38.25 -15.81 13.14
C ALA A 57 37.34 -15.79 11.88
N GLU A 58 37.67 -16.59 10.87
CA GLU A 58 36.87 -16.73 9.65
C GLU A 58 35.49 -17.33 9.93
N HIS A 59 35.42 -18.36 10.79
CA HIS A 59 34.16 -18.94 11.23
C HIS A 59 33.33 -17.96 12.07
N LYS A 60 33.97 -17.18 12.95
CA LYS A 60 33.27 -16.13 13.72
C LYS A 60 32.72 -15.04 12.81
N ASP A 61 33.48 -14.57 11.82
CA ASP A 61 33.00 -13.58 10.85
C ASP A 61 31.83 -14.15 10.04
N ARG A 62 31.95 -15.38 9.56
CA ARG A 62 30.86 -16.07 8.84
C ARG A 62 29.62 -16.21 9.72
N LEU A 63 29.77 -16.61 10.98
CA LEU A 63 28.66 -16.71 11.93
C LEU A 63 28.00 -15.34 12.15
N LEU A 64 28.78 -14.30 12.44
CA LEU A 64 28.25 -12.94 12.65
C LEU A 64 27.51 -12.42 11.42
N ARG A 65 28.05 -12.64 10.22
CA ARG A 65 27.37 -12.28 8.97
C ARG A 65 26.07 -13.06 8.79
N THR A 66 26.08 -14.38 8.99
CA THR A 66 24.86 -15.19 8.87
C THR A 66 23.80 -14.79 9.90
N LEU A 67 24.18 -14.46 11.14
CA LEU A 67 23.25 -13.96 12.16
C LEU A 67 22.65 -12.62 11.76
N ALA A 68 23.45 -11.71 11.19
CA ALA A 68 22.96 -10.44 10.68
C ALA A 68 21.99 -10.64 9.50
N GLU A 69 22.29 -11.55 8.58
CA GLU A 69 21.40 -11.92 7.47
C GLU A 69 20.08 -12.53 7.99
N MET A 70 20.13 -13.41 8.99
CA MET A 70 18.94 -13.99 9.61
C MET A 70 18.07 -12.94 10.30
N GLU A 71 18.66 -11.98 11.02
CA GLU A 71 17.90 -10.90 11.66
C GLU A 71 17.28 -9.96 10.62
N ASN A 72 17.99 -9.65 9.54
CA ASN A 72 17.43 -8.88 8.42
C ASN A 72 16.28 -9.62 7.73
N LEU A 73 16.43 -10.92 7.49
CA LEU A 73 15.38 -11.77 6.95
C LEU A 73 14.17 -11.79 7.89
N ARG A 74 14.37 -11.98 9.20
CA ARG A 74 13.31 -11.99 10.22
C ARG A 74 12.51 -10.69 10.21
N ARG A 75 13.18 -9.52 10.21
CA ARG A 75 12.53 -8.21 10.14
C ARG A 75 11.77 -8.01 8.83
N ARG A 76 12.32 -8.51 7.72
CA ARG A 76 11.68 -8.42 6.41
C ARG A 76 10.43 -9.29 6.35
N THR A 77 10.52 -10.54 6.79
CA THR A 77 9.37 -11.47 6.77
C THR A 77 8.29 -11.04 7.73
N GLU A 78 8.61 -10.46 8.89
CA GLU A 78 7.62 -9.85 9.79
C GLU A 78 6.78 -8.76 9.10
N ARG A 79 7.43 -7.88 8.33
CA ARG A 79 6.73 -6.86 7.54
C ARG A 79 5.89 -7.47 6.42
N GLU A 80 6.47 -8.39 5.65
CA GLU A 80 5.75 -9.09 4.57
C GLU A 80 4.52 -9.86 5.10
N VAL A 81 4.61 -10.48 6.28
CA VAL A 81 3.49 -11.17 6.93
C VAL A 81 2.44 -10.17 7.42
N ALA A 82 2.84 -9.04 8.00
CA ALA A 82 1.91 -7.99 8.39
C ALA A 82 1.16 -7.41 7.18
N ASP A 83 1.87 -7.16 6.09
CA ASP A 83 1.30 -6.69 4.83
C ASP A 83 0.38 -7.74 4.22
N ALA A 84 0.78 -9.02 4.21
CA ALA A 84 -0.05 -10.11 3.70
C ALA A 84 -1.35 -10.28 4.51
N ARG A 85 -1.33 -10.03 5.83
CA ARG A 85 -2.53 -10.06 6.67
C ARG A 85 -3.47 -8.90 6.34
N THR A 86 -2.93 -7.70 6.19
CA THR A 86 -3.73 -6.49 5.90
C THR A 86 -4.29 -6.51 4.49
N TYR A 87 -3.46 -6.90 3.51
CA TYR A 87 -3.77 -6.77 2.09
C TYR A 87 -4.16 -8.10 1.42
N GLY A 88 -4.11 -9.24 2.11
CA GLY A 88 -4.47 -10.55 1.56
C GLY A 88 -5.92 -10.63 1.06
N ILE A 89 -6.83 -9.88 1.69
CA ILE A 89 -8.24 -9.80 1.29
C ILE A 89 -8.49 -8.87 0.09
N SER A 90 -7.48 -8.14 -0.41
CA SER A 90 -7.67 -7.09 -1.41
C SER A 90 -8.30 -7.60 -2.71
N GLY A 91 -7.94 -8.80 -3.14
CA GLY A 91 -8.52 -9.43 -4.34
C GLY A 91 -10.01 -9.69 -4.15
N PHE A 92 -10.36 -10.40 -3.08
CA PHE A 92 -11.75 -10.68 -2.73
C PHE A 92 -12.57 -9.41 -2.52
N ALA A 93 -12.02 -8.41 -1.82
CA ALA A 93 -12.67 -7.13 -1.61
C ALA A 93 -12.98 -6.43 -2.95
N ARG A 94 -12.03 -6.44 -3.90
CA ARG A 94 -12.20 -5.84 -5.24
C ARG A 94 -13.38 -6.49 -5.99
N ASP A 95 -13.47 -7.81 -5.97
CA ASP A 95 -14.55 -8.53 -6.65
C ASP A 95 -15.91 -8.23 -6.01
N LEU A 96 -15.95 -8.08 -4.68
CA LEU A 96 -17.17 -7.76 -3.95
C LEU A 96 -17.65 -6.31 -4.16
N LEU A 97 -16.77 -5.39 -4.59
CA LEU A 97 -17.17 -4.02 -4.92
C LEU A 97 -18.23 -3.97 -6.03
N GLY A 98 -18.16 -4.90 -7.00
CA GLY A 98 -19.17 -4.98 -8.06
C GLY A 98 -20.56 -5.33 -7.54
N VAL A 99 -20.64 -6.15 -6.50
CA VAL A 99 -21.90 -6.48 -5.82
C VAL A 99 -22.45 -5.26 -5.08
N ALA A 100 -21.58 -4.54 -4.36
CA ALA A 100 -21.97 -3.30 -3.67
C ALA A 100 -22.52 -2.25 -4.64
N ASP A 101 -21.87 -2.06 -5.79
CA ASP A 101 -22.34 -1.11 -6.79
C ASP A 101 -23.67 -1.54 -7.42
N ASN A 102 -23.91 -2.83 -7.62
CA ASN A 102 -25.18 -3.33 -8.15
C ASN A 102 -26.32 -3.14 -7.16
N LEU A 103 -26.08 -3.37 -5.86
CA LEU A 103 -27.04 -3.04 -4.81
C LEU A 103 -27.37 -1.54 -4.84
N ARG A 104 -26.34 -0.69 -4.92
CA ARG A 104 -26.52 0.75 -5.01
C ARG A 104 -27.31 1.16 -6.26
N ARG A 105 -26.96 0.61 -7.42
CA ARG A 105 -27.67 0.85 -8.69
C ARG A 105 -29.13 0.43 -8.60
N ALA A 106 -29.44 -0.68 -7.93
CA ALA A 106 -30.81 -1.12 -7.72
C ALA A 106 -31.59 -0.14 -6.84
N LEU A 107 -30.97 0.39 -5.78
CA LEU A 107 -31.57 1.40 -4.90
C LEU A 107 -31.76 2.75 -5.59
N ASP A 108 -30.82 3.17 -6.43
CA ASP A 108 -30.89 4.42 -7.20
C ASP A 108 -31.90 4.34 -8.36
N ALA A 109 -32.13 3.14 -8.92
CA ALA A 109 -33.17 2.92 -9.94
C ALA A 109 -34.59 3.16 -9.40
N VAL A 110 -34.78 2.99 -8.08
CA VAL A 110 -36.01 3.37 -7.40
C VAL A 110 -35.93 4.86 -7.05
N ALA A 111 -36.32 5.70 -8.01
CA ALA A 111 -36.36 7.15 -7.85
C ALA A 111 -37.01 7.56 -6.52
N ALA A 112 -36.36 8.45 -5.77
CA ALA A 112 -36.82 8.87 -4.44
C ALA A 112 -38.28 9.37 -4.45
N GLU A 113 -38.68 10.07 -5.50
CA GLU A 113 -40.04 10.59 -5.71
C GLU A 113 -41.11 9.51 -5.90
N LYS A 114 -40.71 8.29 -6.28
CA LYS A 114 -41.62 7.16 -6.47
C LYS A 114 -41.74 6.29 -5.23
N ARG A 115 -40.85 6.45 -4.23
CA ARG A 115 -40.83 5.60 -3.03
C ARG A 115 -42.14 5.67 -2.25
N ASP A 116 -42.70 6.87 -2.12
CA ASP A 116 -43.99 7.08 -1.43
C ASP A 116 -45.21 6.59 -2.22
N ALA A 117 -45.07 6.40 -3.53
CA ALA A 117 -46.11 5.87 -4.41
C ALA A 117 -46.04 4.34 -4.56
N LEU A 118 -45.04 3.68 -3.96
CA LEU A 118 -44.89 2.22 -4.04
C LEU A 118 -45.84 1.50 -3.07
N PRO A 119 -46.32 0.30 -3.44
CA PRO A 119 -47.03 -0.57 -2.50
C PRO A 119 -46.15 -0.89 -1.28
N ALA A 120 -46.74 -0.93 -0.08
CA ALA A 120 -46.03 -1.18 1.17
C ALA A 120 -45.08 -2.41 1.16
N PRO A 121 -45.42 -3.56 0.54
CA PRO A 121 -44.50 -4.70 0.45
C PRO A 121 -43.23 -4.40 -0.36
N VAL A 122 -43.35 -3.55 -1.39
CA VAL A 122 -42.21 -3.15 -2.24
C VAL A 122 -41.32 -2.16 -1.50
N LEU A 123 -41.92 -1.22 -0.75
CA LEU A 123 -41.17 -0.30 0.11
C LEU A 123 -40.35 -1.05 1.16
N ALA A 124 -40.95 -2.01 1.86
CA ALA A 124 -40.26 -2.85 2.83
C ALA A 124 -39.11 -3.66 2.20
N PHE A 125 -39.28 -4.11 0.95
CA PHE A 125 -38.21 -4.78 0.21
C PHE A 125 -37.04 -3.82 -0.09
N VAL A 126 -37.31 -2.60 -0.56
CA VAL A 126 -36.28 -1.57 -0.81
C VAL A 126 -35.52 -1.23 0.47
N GLU A 127 -36.22 -1.06 1.59
CA GLU A 127 -35.59 -0.85 2.91
C GLU A 127 -34.70 -2.03 3.34
N GLY A 128 -35.13 -3.27 3.07
CA GLY A 128 -34.34 -4.48 3.32
C GLY A 128 -33.05 -4.53 2.49
N VAL A 129 -33.12 -4.12 1.22
CA VAL A 129 -31.94 -3.99 0.36
C VAL A 129 -31.00 -2.90 0.87
N GLU A 130 -31.54 -1.75 1.30
CA GLU A 130 -30.76 -0.64 1.87
C GLU A 130 -30.09 -1.01 3.20
N LEU A 131 -30.75 -1.82 4.03
CA LEU A 131 -30.14 -2.38 5.24
C LEU A 131 -28.97 -3.32 4.90
N THR A 132 -29.13 -4.15 3.86
CA THR A 132 -28.11 -5.07 3.39
C THR A 132 -26.89 -4.34 2.81
N GLU A 133 -27.11 -3.26 2.02
CA GLU A 133 -26.03 -2.40 1.52
C GLU A 133 -25.23 -1.79 2.70
N ARG A 134 -25.94 -1.25 3.70
CA ARG A 134 -25.28 -0.67 4.88
C ARG A 134 -24.48 -1.70 5.65
N GLU A 135 -24.99 -2.91 5.82
CA GLU A 135 -24.25 -3.97 6.50
C GLU A 135 -23.01 -4.41 5.71
N LEU A 136 -23.11 -4.50 4.39
CA LEU A 136 -21.97 -4.77 3.51
C LEU A 136 -20.88 -3.69 3.66
N LEU A 137 -21.25 -2.41 3.69
CA LEU A 137 -20.30 -1.31 3.90
C LEU A 137 -19.64 -1.38 5.28
N LYS A 138 -20.37 -1.71 6.35
CA LYS A 138 -19.77 -1.92 7.68
C LYS A 138 -18.77 -3.08 7.69
N VAL A 139 -19.08 -4.17 6.99
CA VAL A 139 -18.15 -5.30 6.88
C VAL A 139 -16.87 -4.89 6.14
N PHE A 140 -16.97 -4.06 5.11
CA PHE A 140 -15.80 -3.47 4.46
C PHE A 140 -14.97 -2.62 5.43
N GLU A 141 -15.60 -1.71 6.17
CA GLU A 141 -14.91 -0.84 7.12
C GLU A 141 -14.17 -1.64 8.21
N ARG A 142 -14.80 -2.69 8.75
CA ARG A 142 -14.19 -3.59 9.75
C ARG A 142 -12.94 -4.29 9.22
N ASN A 143 -12.90 -4.57 7.92
CA ASN A 143 -11.76 -5.19 7.24
C ASN A 143 -10.78 -4.15 6.67
N GLY A 144 -10.90 -2.87 7.06
CA GLY A 144 -9.99 -1.81 6.63
C GLY A 144 -10.24 -1.26 5.23
N VAL A 145 -11.35 -1.67 4.59
CA VAL A 145 -11.79 -1.15 3.29
C VAL A 145 -12.69 0.07 3.51
N ARG A 146 -12.25 1.24 3.05
CA ARG A 146 -12.97 2.50 3.17
C ARG A 146 -13.47 2.98 1.82
N ARG A 147 -14.74 3.38 1.79
CA ARG A 147 -15.34 4.09 0.65
C ARG A 147 -14.97 5.56 0.74
N PHE A 148 -14.65 6.18 -0.39
CA PHE A 148 -14.46 7.62 -0.48
C PHE A 148 -15.26 8.20 -1.66
N ASP A 149 -15.80 9.39 -1.45
CA ASP A 149 -16.65 10.11 -2.40
C ASP A 149 -16.10 11.54 -2.55
N PRO A 150 -15.19 11.78 -3.50
CA PRO A 150 -14.40 13.01 -3.56
C PRO A 150 -15.18 14.19 -4.17
N LYS A 151 -16.52 14.24 -4.00
CA LYS A 151 -17.34 15.31 -4.57
C LYS A 151 -16.97 16.67 -3.97
N GLY A 152 -16.59 17.61 -4.84
CA GLY A 152 -16.14 18.95 -4.43
C GLY A 152 -14.67 19.03 -4.02
N GLU A 153 -13.94 17.90 -4.00
CA GLU A 153 -12.51 17.89 -3.70
C GLU A 153 -11.65 18.17 -4.93
N LYS A 154 -10.38 18.51 -4.70
CA LYS A 154 -9.40 18.65 -5.79
C LYS A 154 -9.11 17.28 -6.40
N PHE A 155 -9.03 17.22 -7.73
CA PHE A 155 -8.67 16.01 -8.43
C PHE A 155 -7.24 15.55 -8.08
N ASP A 156 -7.09 14.30 -7.62
CA ASP A 156 -5.82 13.63 -7.39
C ASP A 156 -5.72 12.39 -8.31
N PRO A 157 -4.77 12.37 -9.27
CA PRO A 157 -4.58 11.25 -10.19
C PRO A 157 -4.28 9.90 -9.52
N ASN A 158 -3.81 9.87 -8.28
CA ASN A 158 -3.47 8.63 -7.58
C ASN A 158 -4.71 7.86 -7.11
N VAL A 159 -5.80 8.58 -6.81
CA VAL A 159 -7.03 8.03 -6.23
C VAL A 159 -8.26 8.25 -7.12
N HIS A 160 -8.20 9.18 -8.08
CA HIS A 160 -9.31 9.56 -8.95
C HIS A 160 -9.03 9.22 -10.42
N GLN A 161 -10.07 8.77 -11.11
CA GLN A 161 -10.08 8.54 -12.55
C GLN A 161 -11.07 9.50 -13.20
N ALA A 162 -10.56 10.51 -13.91
CA ALA A 162 -11.40 11.46 -14.62
C ALA A 162 -12.03 10.81 -15.87
N MET A 163 -13.36 10.72 -15.90
CA MET A 163 -14.12 10.15 -17.02
C MET A 163 -14.49 11.20 -18.06
N PHE A 164 -14.84 12.41 -17.61
CA PHE A 164 -15.27 13.49 -18.48
C PHE A 164 -15.05 14.83 -17.79
N GLU A 165 -15.07 15.89 -18.60
CA GLU A 165 -15.00 17.27 -18.16
C GLU A 165 -16.41 17.90 -18.19
N VAL A 166 -16.79 18.57 -17.10
CA VAL A 166 -18.05 19.32 -17.00
C VAL A 166 -17.74 20.81 -17.06
N PRO A 167 -18.32 21.58 -17.98
CA PRO A 167 -18.21 23.03 -17.97
C PRO A 167 -18.99 23.57 -16.76
N ASP A 168 -18.28 23.92 -15.69
CA ASP A 168 -18.88 24.54 -14.50
C ASP A 168 -18.09 25.80 -14.13
N PRO A 169 -18.63 27.00 -14.41
CA PRO A 169 -17.95 28.26 -14.08
C PRO A 169 -17.95 28.57 -12.58
N SER A 170 -18.70 27.83 -11.75
CA SER A 170 -18.78 28.04 -10.31
C SER A 170 -17.66 27.38 -9.52
N GLN A 171 -17.02 26.35 -10.08
CA GLN A 171 -15.99 25.55 -9.43
C GLN A 171 -14.65 25.68 -10.14
N PRO A 172 -13.52 25.82 -9.43
CA PRO A 172 -12.20 25.91 -10.04
C PRO A 172 -11.88 24.74 -10.98
N THR A 173 -11.04 25.02 -11.98
CA THR A 173 -10.55 23.97 -12.89
C THR A 173 -9.82 22.87 -12.13
N GLY A 174 -10.19 21.62 -12.40
CA GLY A 174 -9.62 20.44 -11.72
C GLY A 174 -10.27 20.08 -10.39
N THR A 175 -11.42 20.65 -10.06
CA THR A 175 -12.29 20.19 -8.95
C THR A 175 -13.21 19.06 -9.43
N VAL A 176 -13.46 18.07 -8.59
CA VAL A 176 -14.43 17.00 -8.87
C VAL A 176 -15.86 17.56 -8.71
N VAL A 177 -16.60 17.59 -9.81
CA VAL A 177 -17.98 18.12 -9.85
C VAL A 177 -18.99 17.01 -9.56
N GLN A 178 -18.75 15.82 -10.14
CA GLN A 178 -19.65 14.68 -10.04
C GLN A 178 -18.86 13.41 -9.81
N VAL A 179 -19.38 12.53 -8.96
CA VAL A 179 -18.86 11.18 -8.76
C VAL A 179 -19.82 10.21 -9.42
N VAL A 180 -19.34 9.50 -10.44
CA VAL A 180 -20.10 8.49 -11.20
C VAL A 180 -20.07 7.16 -10.46
N GLN A 181 -18.91 6.84 -9.90
CA GLN A 181 -18.68 5.62 -9.14
C GLN A 181 -17.74 5.93 -7.99
N ALA A 182 -18.17 5.58 -6.78
CA ALA A 182 -17.37 5.79 -5.57
C ALA A 182 -16.09 4.94 -5.62
N GLY A 183 -15.01 5.50 -5.06
CA GLY A 183 -13.74 4.82 -4.92
C GLY A 183 -13.65 4.02 -3.62
N PHE A 184 -12.75 3.04 -3.60
CA PHE A 184 -12.47 2.23 -2.41
C PHE A 184 -10.98 2.06 -2.20
N MET A 185 -10.56 2.15 -0.94
CA MET A 185 -9.18 1.99 -0.50
C MET A 185 -9.11 0.95 0.63
N ILE A 186 -8.02 0.20 0.71
CA ILE A 186 -7.69 -0.66 1.84
C ILE A 186 -6.44 -0.14 2.50
N GLY A 187 -6.54 0.30 3.76
CA GLY A 187 -5.43 0.99 4.43
C GLY A 187 -4.93 2.18 3.60
N GLU A 188 -3.71 2.10 3.08
CA GLU A 188 -3.08 3.14 2.24
C GLU A 188 -3.13 2.83 0.73
N ARG A 189 -3.62 1.65 0.32
CA ARG A 189 -3.64 1.24 -1.08
C ARG A 189 -5.04 1.41 -1.70
N VAL A 190 -5.08 1.93 -2.92
CA VAL A 190 -6.32 2.04 -3.70
C VAL A 190 -6.72 0.66 -4.23
N LEU A 191 -7.95 0.22 -3.93
CA LEU A 191 -8.54 -0.99 -4.51
C LEU A 191 -9.16 -0.70 -5.87
N ARG A 192 -9.88 0.42 -5.94
CA ARG A 192 -10.54 0.95 -7.13
C ARG A 192 -10.58 2.49 -7.04
N PRO A 193 -10.12 3.22 -8.08
CA PRO A 193 -10.21 4.68 -8.08
C PRO A 193 -11.66 5.13 -8.19
N ALA A 194 -11.96 6.33 -7.68
CA ALA A 194 -13.26 6.94 -7.90
C ALA A 194 -13.36 7.43 -9.34
N MET A 195 -14.45 7.09 -10.04
CA MET A 195 -14.72 7.63 -11.38
C MET A 195 -15.44 8.96 -11.25
N VAL A 196 -14.82 10.02 -11.75
CA VAL A 196 -15.26 11.39 -11.49
C VAL A 196 -15.34 12.24 -12.75
N GLY A 197 -16.28 13.18 -12.76
CA GLY A 197 -16.32 14.29 -13.70
C GLY A 197 -15.61 15.50 -13.10
N VAL A 198 -14.66 16.09 -13.81
CA VAL A 198 -13.87 17.24 -13.34
C VAL A 198 -14.33 18.55 -13.98
N SER A 199 -14.22 19.67 -13.27
CA SER A 199 -14.62 20.98 -13.79
C SER A 199 -13.63 21.48 -14.85
N LYS A 200 -14.20 21.96 -15.97
CA LYS A 200 -13.55 22.76 -17.00
C LYS A 200 -14.15 24.16 -17.01
N GLY A 201 -14.01 24.90 -15.92
CA GLY A 201 -14.47 26.29 -15.81
C GLY A 201 -13.84 27.03 -14.63
N GLY A 202 -13.72 28.36 -14.70
CA GLY A 202 -13.36 29.26 -13.59
C GLY A 202 -11.86 29.40 -13.25
N PRO A 203 -11.31 30.64 -13.13
CA PRO A 203 -9.88 30.91 -13.24
C PRO A 203 -9.06 30.37 -12.07
N LYS A 204 -7.89 29.84 -12.42
CA LYS A 204 -6.75 29.62 -11.54
C LYS A 204 -6.34 30.95 -10.93
N THR A 205 -6.56 31.15 -9.63
CA THR A 205 -5.70 32.07 -8.87
C THR A 205 -4.28 31.52 -8.98
N ALA A 206 -3.46 32.17 -9.79
CA ALA A 206 -2.04 31.85 -9.93
C ALA A 206 -1.33 32.07 -8.58
N PRO A 207 -0.32 31.26 -8.22
CA PRO A 207 0.54 31.61 -7.12
C PRO A 207 1.39 32.82 -7.53
N ALA A 208 1.26 33.91 -6.78
CA ALA A 208 2.15 35.05 -6.87
C ALA A 208 3.54 34.64 -6.36
N SER A 209 4.48 34.37 -7.26
CA SER A 209 5.91 34.45 -7.00
C SER A 209 6.70 34.35 -8.31
N ALA A 210 7.04 35.51 -8.89
CA ALA A 210 8.33 35.79 -9.52
C ALA A 210 8.30 37.22 -10.08
N ALA A 211 8.73 38.16 -9.24
CA ALA A 211 9.23 39.45 -9.70
C ALA A 211 10.69 39.31 -10.19
N ALA A 212 11.08 40.25 -11.06
CA ALA A 212 12.43 40.64 -11.50
C ALA A 212 12.92 40.12 -12.87
N GLY A 213 13.08 41.07 -13.81
CA GLY A 213 13.76 40.88 -15.09
C GLY A 213 13.46 42.00 -16.11
N SER A 214 14.25 43.07 -16.06
CA SER A 214 14.28 44.31 -16.87
C SER A 214 14.27 44.17 -18.40
N PRO A 215 13.80 45.18 -19.17
CA PRO A 215 14.19 45.37 -20.57
C PRO A 215 15.26 46.47 -20.70
N THR A 216 16.42 46.11 -21.24
CA THR A 216 17.43 47.06 -21.73
C THR A 216 17.69 46.86 -23.23
N ALA A 217 17.52 47.97 -23.96
CA ALA A 217 18.20 48.39 -25.18
C ALA A 217 18.13 47.52 -26.47
N ALA A 218 17.51 48.10 -27.50
CA ALA A 218 18.00 48.01 -28.89
C ALA A 218 17.57 49.26 -29.66
N GLU A 219 18.49 50.22 -29.72
CA GLU A 219 18.53 51.38 -30.61
C GLU A 219 19.19 50.96 -31.93
N ALA A 220 18.54 51.19 -33.08
CA ALA A 220 19.22 51.36 -34.36
C ALA A 220 18.32 52.13 -35.36
N ALA A 221 18.90 53.21 -35.87
CA ALA A 221 18.35 54.27 -36.68
C ALA A 221 17.85 53.89 -38.09
N ALA A 222 16.86 54.64 -38.58
CA ALA A 222 16.82 55.08 -39.98
C ALA A 222 16.04 56.41 -40.10
N THR A 223 16.79 57.45 -40.49
CA THR A 223 16.38 58.82 -40.78
C THR A 223 15.69 58.93 -42.15
N SER A 224 14.58 59.68 -42.28
CA SER A 224 14.37 60.64 -43.39
C SER A 224 13.02 61.39 -43.29
N ALA A 225 13.10 62.71 -43.52
CA ALA A 225 12.09 63.66 -44.00
C ALA A 225 10.67 63.62 -43.37
N GLY A 226 10.19 64.62 -42.64
CA GLY A 226 10.18 66.05 -42.95
C GLY A 226 8.82 66.44 -43.56
N ASN A 227 7.91 67.03 -42.77
CA ASN A 227 7.15 68.25 -43.10
C ASN A 227 6.15 68.66 -41.98
N GLY A 228 6.20 69.92 -41.56
CA GLY A 228 5.02 70.81 -41.43
C GLY A 228 3.97 70.61 -40.32
N PRO A 229 3.80 71.58 -39.39
CA PRO A 229 2.81 71.57 -38.30
C PRO A 229 1.57 72.45 -38.55
N ALA A 230 0.43 72.15 -37.92
CA ALA A 230 -0.64 73.08 -37.51
C ALA A 230 -1.75 72.27 -36.78
N ALA A 231 -2.04 72.45 -35.49
CA ALA A 231 -2.60 73.61 -34.78
C ALA A 231 -4.13 73.76 -34.90
N ASN A 232 -4.74 73.96 -33.71
CA ASN A 232 -6.08 74.47 -33.38
C ASN A 232 -7.24 73.47 -33.46
N GLY A 233 -8.20 73.42 -32.55
CA GLY A 233 -8.56 74.26 -31.39
C GLY A 233 -9.95 73.77 -30.94
N ALA A 234 -10.18 73.61 -29.63
CA ALA A 234 -11.02 74.50 -28.82
C ALA A 234 -12.55 74.29 -28.92
N GLY A 235 -13.22 74.27 -27.76
CA GLY A 235 -14.69 74.37 -27.58
C GLY A 235 -15.28 73.13 -26.90
N THR A 236 -15.26 72.94 -25.58
CA THR A 236 -16.02 73.62 -24.49
C THR A 236 -17.54 73.49 -24.55
N THR A 237 -18.12 73.21 -23.36
CA THR A 237 -19.47 73.54 -22.85
C THR A 237 -20.67 72.78 -23.44
N GLY A 238 -21.67 72.32 -22.67
CA GLY A 238 -22.05 72.50 -21.26
C GLY A 238 -22.88 71.28 -20.79
N ASP A 239 -22.89 70.95 -19.51
CA ASP A 239 -23.77 71.54 -18.49
C ASP A 239 -25.26 71.26 -18.79
N LYS A 240 -25.86 70.24 -18.17
CA LYS A 240 -26.59 70.39 -16.89
C LYS A 240 -27.27 69.08 -16.44
N PRO A 241 -27.35 68.82 -15.12
CA PRO A 241 -28.15 67.74 -14.54
C PRO A 241 -29.56 68.24 -14.12
N GLY A 242 -30.49 67.32 -13.94
CA GLY A 242 -31.69 67.57 -13.14
C GLY A 242 -32.92 66.75 -13.55
N ALA A 243 -33.20 65.69 -12.79
CA ALA A 243 -34.47 65.38 -12.12
C ALA A 243 -34.46 63.91 -11.69
#